data_AF-A0A2Z4W8V6-F1
#
_entry.id   AF-A0A2Z4W8V6-F1
#
_cell.length_a   1.000
_cell.length_b   1.000
_cell.length_c   1.000
_cell.angle_alpha   90.00
_cell.angle_beta   90.00
_cell.angle_gamma   90.00
#
_symmetry.space_group_name_H-M   'P 1'
#
loop_
_entity.id
_entity.type
_entity.pdbx_description
1 polymer ?
#
loop_
_entity_poly.entity_id
_entity_poly.type
_entity_poly.pdbx_seq_one_letter_code
_entity_poly.pdbx_strand_id
1 'polypeptide(L)'
;MKKALMIFITISIIMILFVGGNILSHRNKMVALEERINAQYSSNKSSYDNMWKKFREATQVTDLQAEKMKEVYKDLITGRYNDSKLLFKMVQEQNPQLDQSVFVNLQNEIISGRNAFNNNQKQMSDIIREYNTYVRKKFITATLLNYRVKDTNQFIITSDRTQKAFNTKKDDEIKLK
;
A
#
# COMPACT_ATOMS: atom_id res chain seq x y z
N MET A 1 3.13 -8.23 -61.71
CA MET A 1 2.70 -7.12 -60.83
C MET A 1 1.55 -7.49 -59.89
N LYS A 2 0.37 -7.92 -60.39
CA LYS A 2 -0.79 -8.26 -59.53
C LYS A 2 -0.57 -9.37 -58.49
N LYS A 3 0.18 -10.43 -58.83
CA LYS A 3 0.54 -11.52 -57.89
C LYS A 3 1.45 -11.06 -56.74
N ALA A 4 2.45 -10.22 -57.05
CA ALA A 4 3.35 -9.64 -56.05
C ALA A 4 2.61 -8.69 -55.10
N LEU A 5 1.66 -7.91 -55.63
CA LEU A 5 0.81 -7.03 -54.81
C LEU A 5 -0.10 -7.83 -53.87
N MET A 6 -0.71 -8.94 -54.32
CA MET A 6 -1.50 -9.81 -53.45
C MET A 6 -0.67 -10.41 -52.32
N ILE A 7 0.53 -10.92 -52.62
CA ILE A 7 1.43 -11.48 -51.60
C ILE A 7 1.79 -10.42 -50.55
N PHE A 8 2.10 -9.20 -50.97
CA PHE A 8 2.40 -8.09 -50.06
C PHE A 8 1.22 -7.73 -49.15
N ILE A 9 0.00 -7.69 -49.69
CA ILE A 9 -1.22 -7.42 -48.91
C ILE A 9 -1.45 -8.52 -47.88
N THR A 10 -1.30 -9.79 -48.27
CA THR A 10 -1.46 -10.92 -47.34
C THR A 10 -0.45 -10.87 -46.21
N ILE A 11 0.83 -10.61 -46.50
CA ILE A 11 1.88 -10.46 -45.49
C ILE A 11 1.56 -9.30 -44.55
N SER A 12 1.11 -8.15 -45.09
CA SER A 12 0.73 -6.99 -44.29
C SER A 12 -0.43 -7.29 -43.34
N ILE A 13 -1.45 -8.01 -43.80
CA ILE A 13 -2.60 -8.41 -42.97
C ILE A 13 -2.14 -9.34 -41.84
N ILE A 14 -1.29 -10.34 -42.14
CA ILE A 14 -0.74 -11.24 -41.11
C ILE A 14 0.06 -10.47 -40.08
N MET A 15 0.87 -9.49 -40.51
CA MET A 15 1.66 -8.65 -39.62
C MET A 15 0.76 -7.79 -38.71
N ILE A 16 -0.30 -7.21 -39.25
CA ILE A 16 -1.28 -6.43 -38.47
C ILE A 16 -1.99 -7.31 -37.44
N LEU A 17 -2.44 -8.51 -37.83
CA LEU A 17 -3.09 -9.45 -36.92
C LEU A 17 -2.15 -9.90 -35.80
N PHE A 18 -0.88 -10.16 -36.13
CA PHE A 18 0.14 -10.52 -35.15
C PHE A 18 0.38 -9.38 -34.16
N VAL A 19 0.56 -8.15 -34.65
CA VAL A 19 0.77 -6.97 -33.79
C VAL A 19 -0.48 -6.69 -32.93
N GLY A 20 -1.67 -6.76 -33.52
CA GLY A 20 -2.94 -6.55 -32.83
C GLY A 20 -3.17 -7.57 -31.70
N GLY A 21 -2.91 -8.85 -31.95
CA GLY A 21 -3.00 -9.90 -30.93
C GLY A 21 -2.04 -9.68 -29.76
N ASN A 22 -0.81 -9.25 -30.04
CA ASN A 22 0.17 -8.92 -29.01
C ASN A 22 -0.26 -7.71 -28.16
N ILE A 23 -0.84 -6.67 -28.78
CA ILE A 23 -1.34 -5.48 -28.07
C ILE A 23 -2.46 -5.85 -27.09
N LEU A 24 -3.41 -6.69 -27.52
CA LEU A 24 -4.52 -7.14 -26.67
C LEU A 24 -4.03 -7.98 -25.47
N SER A 25 -3.09 -8.89 -25.71
CA SER A 25 -2.48 -9.67 -24.62
C SER A 25 -1.79 -8.78 -23.59
N HIS A 26 -1.03 -7.79 -24.06
CA HIS A 26 -0.36 -6.83 -23.19
C HIS A 26 -1.35 -5.95 -22.42
N ARG A 27 -2.45 -5.52 -23.05
CA ARG A 27 -3.55 -4.81 -22.37
C ARG A 27 -4.13 -5.64 -21.23
N ASN A 28 -4.48 -6.90 -21.47
CA ASN A 28 -5.06 -7.76 -20.45
C ASN A 28 -4.13 -7.91 -19.24
N LYS A 29 -2.83 -8.04 -19.47
CA LYS A 29 -1.84 -8.09 -18.38
C LYS A 29 -1.71 -6.76 -17.63
N MET A 30 -1.78 -5.61 -18.30
CA MET A 30 -1.81 -4.30 -17.63
C MET A 30 -3.03 -4.16 -16.72
N VAL A 31 -4.23 -4.49 -17.23
CA VAL A 31 -5.47 -4.46 -16.45
C VAL A 31 -5.38 -5.37 -15.23
N ALA A 32 -4.91 -6.60 -15.41
CA ALA A 32 -4.74 -7.54 -14.30
C ALA A 32 -3.79 -7.01 -13.20
N LEU A 33 -2.71 -6.31 -13.59
CA LEU A 33 -1.80 -5.69 -12.64
C LEU A 33 -2.44 -4.48 -11.93
N GLU A 34 -3.26 -3.67 -12.61
CA GLU A 34 -4.01 -2.58 -11.96
C GLU A 34 -5.04 -3.11 -10.96
N GLU A 35 -5.80 -4.14 -11.33
CA GLU A 35 -6.73 -4.80 -10.42
C GLU A 35 -6.00 -5.40 -9.21
N ARG A 36 -4.80 -5.95 -9.42
CA ARG A 36 -3.96 -6.44 -8.32
C ARG A 36 -3.50 -5.32 -7.38
N ILE A 37 -3.17 -4.13 -7.91
CA ILE A 37 -2.87 -2.94 -7.09
C ILE A 37 -4.11 -2.54 -6.28
N ASN A 38 -5.28 -2.44 -6.91
CA ASN A 38 -6.52 -2.06 -6.24
C ASN A 38 -6.92 -3.06 -5.14
N ALA A 39 -6.79 -4.35 -5.41
CA ALA A 39 -7.05 -5.42 -4.46
C ALA A 39 -6.09 -5.36 -3.28
N GLN A 40 -4.78 -5.18 -3.53
CA GLN A 40 -3.81 -5.04 -2.45
C GLN A 40 -4.08 -3.78 -1.62
N TYR A 41 -4.50 -2.67 -2.24
CA TYR A 41 -4.78 -1.43 -1.51
C TYR A 41 -5.98 -1.59 -0.58
N SER A 42 -7.00 -2.28 -1.05
CA SER A 42 -8.16 -2.68 -0.24
C SER A 42 -7.76 -3.64 0.89
N SER A 43 -6.85 -4.60 0.63
CA SER A 43 -6.29 -5.48 1.66
C SER A 43 -5.53 -4.72 2.74
N ASN A 44 -4.70 -3.73 2.35
CA ASN A 44 -3.98 -2.88 3.29
C ASN A 44 -4.94 -2.10 4.21
N LYS A 45 -6.04 -1.56 3.66
CA LYS A 45 -7.10 -0.89 4.44
C LYS A 45 -7.81 -1.86 5.40
N SER A 46 -8.15 -3.06 4.92
CA SER A 46 -8.82 -4.09 5.72
C SER A 46 -7.93 -4.56 6.89
N SER A 47 -6.62 -4.74 6.65
CA SER A 47 -5.66 -5.11 7.70
C SER A 47 -5.56 -4.04 8.79
N TYR A 48 -5.55 -2.76 8.42
CA TYR A 48 -5.57 -1.65 9.37
C TYR A 48 -6.87 -1.63 10.18
N ASP A 49 -8.02 -1.74 9.51
CA ASP A 49 -9.34 -1.74 10.15
C ASP A 49 -9.52 -2.93 11.11
N ASN A 50 -9.06 -4.13 10.74
CA ASN A 50 -9.11 -5.32 11.60
C ASN A 50 -8.33 -5.11 12.90
N MET A 51 -7.09 -4.64 12.79
CA MET A 51 -6.27 -4.34 13.96
C MET A 51 -6.92 -3.26 14.83
N TRP A 52 -7.51 -2.23 14.22
CA TRP A 52 -8.22 -1.18 14.95
C TRP A 52 -9.46 -1.70 15.70
N LYS A 53 -10.27 -2.55 15.07
CA LYS A 53 -11.46 -3.16 15.71
C LYS A 53 -11.08 -4.02 16.91
N LYS A 54 -10.08 -4.89 16.76
CA LYS A 54 -9.55 -5.69 17.86
C LYS A 54 -9.05 -4.83 19.02
N PHE A 55 -8.38 -3.71 18.70
CA PHE A 55 -7.96 -2.75 19.71
C PHE A 55 -9.14 -2.18 20.50
N ARG A 56 -10.20 -1.76 19.81
CA ARG A 56 -11.42 -1.24 20.45
C ARG A 56 -12.09 -2.28 21.34
N GLU A 57 -12.24 -3.50 20.83
CA GLU A 57 -12.88 -4.62 21.54
C GLU A 57 -12.12 -4.98 22.82
N ALA A 58 -10.79 -5.02 22.76
CA ALA A 58 -9.96 -5.36 23.92
C ALA A 58 -9.90 -4.27 24.98
N THR A 59 -9.98 -2.99 24.60
CA THR A 59 -9.85 -1.86 25.54
C THR A 59 -11.17 -1.45 26.18
N GLN A 60 -12.31 -1.88 25.60
CA GLN A 60 -13.67 -1.52 26.03
C GLN A 60 -13.90 -0.01 26.17
N VAL A 61 -13.14 0.79 25.40
CA VAL A 61 -13.28 2.25 25.40
C VAL A 61 -14.52 2.67 24.62
N THR A 62 -15.10 3.81 24.99
CA THR A 62 -16.22 4.42 24.25
C THR A 62 -15.80 4.81 22.83
N ASP A 63 -16.77 4.93 21.91
CA ASP A 63 -16.49 5.32 20.51
C ASP A 63 -15.69 6.63 20.41
N LEU A 64 -16.02 7.62 21.24
CA LEU A 64 -15.35 8.92 21.28
C LEU A 64 -13.88 8.81 21.72
N GLN A 65 -13.61 7.98 22.72
CA GLN A 65 -12.24 7.71 23.19
C GLN A 65 -11.45 6.94 22.14
N ALA A 66 -12.11 6.00 21.46
CA ALA A 66 -11.49 5.24 20.41
C ALA A 66 -11.07 6.11 19.23
N GLU A 67 -11.94 6.97 18.71
CA GLU A 67 -11.56 7.84 17.58
C GLU A 67 -10.38 8.76 17.93
N LYS A 68 -10.30 9.30 19.15
CA LYS A 68 -9.11 10.03 19.62
C LYS A 68 -7.86 9.16 19.62
N MET A 69 -7.96 7.91 20.08
CA MET A 69 -6.85 6.96 20.05
C MET A 69 -6.45 6.57 18.62
N LYS A 70 -7.40 6.51 17.68
CA LYS A 70 -7.14 6.25 16.27
C LYS A 70 -6.32 7.37 15.63
N GLU A 71 -6.65 8.62 15.97
CA GLU A 71 -5.87 9.79 15.53
C GLU A 71 -4.46 9.76 16.09
N VAL A 72 -4.31 9.46 17.39
CA VAL A 72 -2.99 9.32 18.02
C VAL A 72 -2.20 8.15 17.42
N TYR A 73 -2.85 7.04 17.11
CA TYR A 73 -2.22 5.90 16.45
C TYR A 73 -1.78 6.23 15.02
N LYS A 74 -2.63 6.94 14.25
CA LYS A 74 -2.27 7.47 12.94
C LYS A 74 -1.04 8.37 13.07
N ASP A 75 -1.03 9.26 14.06
CA ASP A 75 0.09 10.18 14.33
C ASP A 75 1.37 9.46 14.81
N LEU A 76 1.25 8.32 15.50
CA LEU A 76 2.39 7.45 15.83
C LEU A 76 2.94 6.73 14.59
N ILE A 77 2.08 6.23 13.70
CA ILE A 77 2.51 5.64 12.42
C ILE A 77 3.15 6.70 11.52
N THR A 78 2.55 7.89 11.45
CA THR A 78 3.08 9.01 10.68
C THR A 78 4.20 9.76 11.41
N GLY A 79 4.71 9.20 12.51
CA GLY A 79 5.93 9.63 13.21
C GLY A 79 5.85 11.02 13.82
N ARG A 80 4.64 11.58 13.98
CA ARG A 80 4.37 12.83 14.70
C ARG A 80 4.57 12.65 16.21
N TYR A 81 4.28 11.45 16.73
CA TYR A 81 4.61 11.06 18.10
C TYR A 81 5.71 10.01 18.14
N ASN A 82 6.65 10.16 19.08
CA ASN A 82 7.77 9.23 19.30
C ASN A 82 7.59 8.35 20.56
N ASP A 83 6.59 8.64 21.40
CA ASP A 83 6.33 7.86 22.60
C ASP A 83 5.47 6.63 22.25
N SER A 84 6.11 5.47 22.16
CA SER A 84 5.44 4.18 21.91
C SER A 84 4.46 3.79 23.02
N LYS A 85 4.56 4.41 24.21
CA LYS A 85 3.66 4.21 25.34
C LYS A 85 2.50 5.21 25.35
N LEU A 86 2.41 6.14 24.40
CA LEU A 86 1.36 7.17 24.40
C LEU A 86 -0.05 6.55 24.34
N LEU A 87 -0.25 5.57 23.45
CA LEU A 87 -1.52 4.84 23.38
C LEU A 87 -1.80 4.06 24.66
N PHE A 88 -0.77 3.52 25.30
CA PHE A 88 -0.95 2.83 26.57
C PHE A 88 -1.42 3.79 27.67
N LYS A 89 -0.75 4.93 27.82
CA LYS A 89 -1.14 5.96 28.80
C LYS A 89 -2.58 6.40 28.59
N MET A 90 -2.98 6.66 27.34
CA MET A 90 -4.36 7.01 27.02
C MET A 90 -5.35 5.91 27.38
N VAL A 91 -5.03 4.64 27.10
CA VAL A 91 -5.92 3.51 27.46
C VAL A 91 -6.06 3.42 28.98
N GLN A 92 -4.97 3.53 29.73
CA GLN A 92 -4.99 3.46 31.19
C GLN A 92 -5.71 4.65 31.82
N GLU A 93 -5.60 5.86 31.23
CA GLU A 93 -6.36 7.05 31.65
C GLU A 93 -7.87 6.87 31.44
N GLN A 94 -8.29 6.27 30.31
CA GLN A 94 -9.71 6.09 30.00
C GLN A 94 -10.32 4.88 30.71
N ASN A 95 -9.52 3.86 31.03
CA ASN A 95 -9.96 2.67 31.75
C ASN A 95 -8.93 2.24 32.81
N PRO A 96 -8.95 2.87 34.01
CA PRO A 96 -8.00 2.56 35.08
C PRO A 96 -8.14 1.15 35.66
N GLN A 97 -9.29 0.50 35.44
CA GLN A 97 -9.62 -0.84 35.93
C GLN A 97 -9.24 -1.93 34.92
N LEU A 98 -8.68 -1.58 33.77
CA LEU A 98 -8.27 -2.55 32.76
C LEU A 98 -7.15 -3.44 33.32
N ASP A 99 -7.37 -4.75 33.29
CA ASP A 99 -6.39 -5.72 33.75
C ASP A 99 -5.08 -5.60 32.94
N GLN A 100 -3.95 -5.58 33.64
CA GLN A 100 -2.61 -5.50 33.04
C GLN A 100 -2.36 -6.64 32.03
N SER A 101 -2.95 -7.81 32.23
CA SER A 101 -2.88 -8.95 31.31
C SER A 101 -3.59 -8.69 29.98
N VAL A 102 -4.74 -8.00 30.00
CA VAL A 102 -5.45 -7.56 28.78
C VAL A 102 -4.60 -6.55 28.03
N PHE A 103 -3.89 -5.68 28.75
CA PHE A 103 -2.96 -4.73 28.15
C PHE A 103 -1.77 -5.41 27.44
N VAL A 104 -1.13 -6.41 28.06
CA VAL A 104 -0.02 -7.15 27.43
C VAL A 104 -0.48 -7.86 26.16
N ASN A 105 -1.66 -8.49 26.19
CA ASN A 105 -2.25 -9.14 25.02
C ASN A 105 -2.55 -8.14 23.90
N LEU A 106 -3.09 -6.97 24.24
CA LEU A 106 -3.34 -5.88 23.31
C LEU A 106 -2.05 -5.37 22.65
N GLN A 107 -0.97 -5.20 23.44
CA GLN A 107 0.31 -4.76 22.91
C GLN A 107 0.85 -5.76 21.86
N ASN A 108 0.75 -7.05 22.15
CA ASN A 108 1.13 -8.10 21.19
C ASN A 108 0.27 -8.05 19.91
N GLU A 109 -1.04 -7.83 20.04
CA GLU A 109 -1.94 -7.72 18.89
C GLU A 109 -1.65 -6.47 18.04
N ILE A 110 -1.36 -5.32 18.66
CA ILE A 110 -0.95 -4.10 17.94
C ILE A 110 0.37 -4.33 17.20
N ILE A 111 1.37 -4.94 17.86
CA ILE A 111 2.66 -5.24 17.21
C ILE A 111 2.45 -6.17 16.02
N SER A 112 1.65 -7.22 16.20
CA SER A 112 1.26 -8.15 15.13
C SER A 112 0.58 -7.41 13.97
N GLY A 113 -0.41 -6.57 14.26
CA GLY A 113 -1.12 -5.75 13.28
C GLY A 113 -0.20 -4.77 12.54
N ARG A 114 0.75 -4.15 13.23
CA ARG A 114 1.78 -3.29 12.62
C ARG A 114 2.69 -4.07 11.68
N ASN A 115 3.11 -5.27 12.08
CA ASN A 115 3.93 -6.14 11.24
C ASN A 115 3.16 -6.60 10.00
N ALA A 116 1.90 -6.99 10.15
CA ALA A 116 1.02 -7.34 9.05
C ALA A 116 0.83 -6.15 8.09
N PHE A 117 0.55 -4.96 8.62
CA PHE A 117 0.44 -3.74 7.83
C PHE A 117 1.74 -3.43 7.08
N ASN A 118 2.90 -3.52 7.73
CA ASN A 118 4.19 -3.30 7.09
C ASN A 118 4.46 -4.31 5.95
N ASN A 119 4.13 -5.58 6.16
CA ASN A 119 4.27 -6.61 5.11
C ASN A 119 3.33 -6.33 3.92
N ASN A 120 2.10 -5.91 4.20
CA ASN A 120 1.12 -5.46 3.22
C ASN A 120 1.61 -4.22 2.43
N GLN A 121 2.29 -3.27 3.08
CA GLN A 121 2.93 -2.12 2.43
C GLN A 121 4.09 -2.56 1.52
N LYS A 122 4.92 -3.52 1.94
CA LYS A 122 5.99 -4.10 1.10
C LYS A 122 5.43 -4.81 -0.12
N GLN A 123 4.39 -5.62 0.06
CA GLN A 123 3.71 -6.31 -1.05
C GLN A 123 3.10 -5.32 -2.04
N MET A 124 2.48 -4.24 -1.55
CA MET A 124 2.01 -3.14 -2.40
C MET A 124 3.14 -2.53 -3.23
N SER A 125 4.27 -2.21 -2.60
CA SER A 125 5.45 -1.67 -3.28
C SER A 125 5.93 -2.59 -4.40
N ASP A 126 5.96 -3.91 -4.14
CA ASP A 126 6.40 -4.91 -5.11
C ASP A 126 5.43 -5.03 -6.31
N ILE A 127 4.12 -5.00 -6.09
CA ILE A 127 3.12 -5.04 -7.16
C ILE A 127 3.22 -3.78 -8.02
N ILE A 128 3.40 -2.60 -7.42
CA ILE A 128 3.59 -1.34 -8.17
C ILE A 128 4.89 -1.38 -8.97
N ARG A 129 5.97 -1.93 -8.39
CA ARG A 129 7.24 -2.17 -9.11
C ARG A 129 7.02 -3.10 -10.30
N GLU A 130 6.28 -4.19 -10.15
CA GLU A 130 5.94 -5.12 -11.22
C GLU A 130 5.18 -4.42 -12.35
N TYR A 131 4.12 -3.68 -12.01
CA TYR A 131 3.34 -2.87 -12.95
C TYR A 131 4.21 -1.85 -13.70
N ASN A 132 4.96 -1.03 -12.97
CA ASN A 132 5.82 0.00 -13.55
C ASN A 132 6.91 -0.59 -14.45
N THR A 133 7.49 -1.72 -14.05
CA THR A 133 8.47 -2.45 -14.86
C THR A 133 7.84 -2.93 -16.16
N TYR A 134 6.63 -3.47 -16.09
CA TYR A 134 5.92 -3.97 -17.25
C TYR A 134 5.53 -2.84 -18.21
N VAL A 135 5.01 -1.71 -17.69
CA VAL A 135 4.73 -0.47 -18.46
C VAL A 135 5.97 0.02 -19.19
N ARG A 136 7.11 0.10 -18.50
CA ARG A 136 8.38 0.54 -19.12
C ARG A 136 8.88 -0.43 -20.18
N LYS A 137 8.83 -1.75 -19.92
CA LYS A 137 9.25 -2.78 -20.89
C LYS A 137 8.37 -2.81 -22.14
N LYS A 138 7.08 -2.48 -21.99
CA LYS A 138 6.10 -2.45 -23.08
C LYS A 138 5.72 -1.03 -23.45
N PHE A 139 6.71 -0.13 -23.50
CA PHE A 139 6.48 1.31 -23.69
C PHE A 139 5.61 1.63 -24.91
N ILE A 140 5.87 1.02 -26.08
CA ILE A 140 5.09 1.30 -27.30
C ILE A 140 3.60 0.99 -27.08
N THR A 141 3.31 -0.20 -26.56
CA THR A 141 1.94 -0.63 -26.27
C THR A 141 1.33 0.19 -25.15
N ALA A 142 2.09 0.52 -24.11
CA ALA A 142 1.64 1.33 -22.99
C ALA A 142 1.28 2.76 -23.45
N THR A 143 2.12 3.39 -24.28
CA THR A 143 1.85 4.71 -24.87
C THR A 143 0.63 4.68 -25.77
N LEU A 144 0.51 3.66 -26.64
CA LEU A 144 -0.65 3.51 -27.53
C LEU A 144 -1.97 3.36 -26.76
N LEU A 145 -1.94 2.64 -25.63
CA LEU A 145 -3.12 2.39 -24.79
C LEU A 145 -3.25 3.36 -23.59
N ASN A 146 -2.42 4.41 -23.54
CA ASN A 146 -2.37 5.42 -22.48
C ASN A 146 -2.15 4.87 -21.05
N TYR A 147 -1.43 3.75 -20.90
CA TYR A 147 -0.94 3.29 -19.60
C TYR A 147 0.30 4.08 -19.18
N ARG A 148 0.34 4.50 -17.91
CA ARG A 148 1.43 5.29 -17.34
C ARG A 148 1.92 4.65 -16.05
N VAL A 149 3.19 4.90 -15.72
CA VAL A 149 3.75 4.48 -14.44
C VAL A 149 2.99 5.15 -13.29
N LYS A 150 2.80 4.42 -12.19
CA LYS A 150 2.16 4.91 -10.97
C LYS A 150 3.24 5.29 -9.95
N ASP A 151 2.99 6.36 -9.20
CA ASP A 151 3.85 6.75 -8.09
C ASP A 151 3.54 5.88 -6.88
N THR A 152 4.55 5.13 -6.41
CA THR A 152 4.45 4.28 -5.23
C THR A 152 4.01 5.05 -3.98
N ASN A 153 4.39 6.33 -3.87
CA ASN A 153 4.07 7.17 -2.71
C ASN A 153 2.56 7.43 -2.57
N GLN A 154 1.77 7.27 -3.63
CA GLN A 154 0.31 7.41 -3.56
C GLN A 154 -0.37 6.22 -2.85
N PHE A 155 0.34 5.10 -2.71
CA PHE A 155 -0.22 3.85 -2.16
C PHE A 155 0.46 3.41 -0.86
N ILE A 156 1.62 3.99 -0.53
CA ILE A 156 2.35 3.70 0.69
C ILE A 156 2.09 4.75 1.75
N ILE A 157 1.87 4.30 2.99
CA ILE A 157 1.74 5.17 4.16
C ILE A 157 3.08 5.21 4.90
N THR A 158 3.67 6.40 4.98
CA THR A 158 4.93 6.67 5.72
C THR A 158 4.76 7.90 6.62
N SER A 159 5.76 8.17 7.46
CA SER A 159 5.77 9.31 8.38
C SER A 159 6.39 10.57 7.80
N ASP A 160 5.90 11.72 8.23
CA ASP A 160 6.50 13.03 7.91
C ASP A 160 7.96 13.08 8.40
N ARG A 161 8.22 12.47 9.56
CA ARG A 161 9.57 12.30 10.08
C ARG A 161 10.45 11.48 9.14
N THR A 162 10.00 10.30 8.69
CA THR A 162 10.76 9.48 7.74
C THR A 162 10.97 10.26 6.44
N GLN A 163 9.94 10.93 5.92
CA GLN A 163 10.08 11.75 4.73
C GLN A 163 11.14 12.85 4.92
N LYS A 164 11.13 13.53 6.05
CA LYS A 164 12.13 14.54 6.41
C LYS A 164 13.52 13.91 6.50
N ALA A 165 13.68 12.77 7.18
CA ALA A 165 14.95 12.09 7.33
C ALA A 165 15.53 11.64 5.98
N PHE A 166 14.70 11.15 5.06
CA PHE A 166 15.11 10.84 3.70
C PHE A 166 15.48 12.09 2.90
N ASN A 167 14.75 13.18 3.06
CA ASN A 167 15.05 14.46 2.38
C ASN A 167 16.35 15.10 2.90
N THR A 168 16.58 15.09 4.21
CA THR A 168 17.77 15.67 4.85
C THR A 168 18.97 14.73 4.85
N LYS A 169 18.75 13.44 4.52
CA LYS A 169 19.72 12.34 4.69
C LYS A 169 20.27 12.22 6.11
N LYS A 170 19.49 12.67 7.10
CA LYS A 170 19.83 12.67 8.52
C LYS A 170 18.64 12.18 9.33
N ASP A 171 18.82 11.14 10.11
CA ASP A 171 17.84 10.68 11.10
C ASP A 171 18.35 11.08 12.49
N ASP A 172 17.98 12.29 12.91
CA ASP A 172 18.35 12.80 14.23
C ASP A 172 17.75 11.89 15.32
N GLU A 173 18.55 11.58 16.35
CA GLU A 173 18.24 10.57 17.37
C GLU A 173 16.84 10.73 18.02
N ILE A 174 16.23 9.59 18.33
CA ILE A 174 14.98 9.54 19.10
C ILE A 174 15.30 9.92 20.55
N LYS A 175 14.98 11.17 20.93
CA LYS A 175 14.97 11.55 22.35
C LYS A 175 13.83 10.82 23.06
N LEU A 176 14.15 9.68 23.66
CA LEU A 176 13.31 9.02 24.64
C LEU A 176 13.38 9.88 25.92
N LYS A 177 12.27 10.53 26.27
CA LYS A 177 12.10 11.18 27.58
C LYS A 177 11.61 10.16 28.60
#